data_AF-A0A962J4H5-F1
#
_entry.id   AF-A0A962J4H5-F1
#
_cell.length_a   1.000
_cell.length_b   1.000
_cell.length_c   1.000
_cell.angle_alpha   90.00
_cell.angle_beta   90.00
_cell.angle_gamma   90.00
#
_symmetry.space_group_name_H-M   'P 1'
#
loop_
_entity.id
_entity.type
_entity.pdbx_description
1 polymer ?
#
loop_
_entity_poly.entity_id
_entity_poly.type
_entity_poly.pdbx_seq_one_letter_code
_entity_poly.pdbx_strand_id
1 'polypeptide(L)'
;MRVIMNGLGEYLRDASAFVPKASLNIIEEYYILGPRHKSLLFQALFVDGPDTFDKTARVFWPEVEAQDLKKLKNFLILVKQTLE
;
A
#
# COMPACT_ATOMS: atom_id res chain seq x y z
N MET A 1 9.27 -26.07 -50.35
CA MET A 1 9.81 -26.58 -49.07
C MET A 1 9.94 -25.41 -48.11
N ARG A 2 8.95 -25.14 -47.25
CA ARG A 2 9.02 -24.11 -46.22
C ARG A 2 9.05 -24.83 -44.88
N VAL A 3 10.20 -24.80 -44.22
CA VAL A 3 10.36 -25.30 -42.85
C VAL A 3 9.80 -24.22 -41.93
N ILE A 4 8.69 -24.53 -41.26
CA ILE A 4 8.08 -23.65 -40.26
C ILE A 4 8.91 -23.76 -38.98
N MET A 5 9.35 -22.62 -38.49
CA MET A 5 9.99 -22.41 -37.19
C MET A 5 9.11 -23.00 -36.07
N ASN A 6 9.64 -23.97 -35.34
CA ASN A 6 9.09 -24.43 -34.06
C ASN A 6 10.17 -24.23 -33.00
N GLY A 7 9.85 -23.55 -31.90
CA GLY A 7 10.72 -23.59 -30.71
C GLY A 7 10.74 -22.41 -29.75
N LEU A 8 9.82 -21.44 -29.84
CA LEU A 8 9.78 -20.33 -28.87
C LEU A 8 8.39 -20.08 -28.25
N GLY A 9 7.41 -20.95 -28.49
CA GLY A 9 6.04 -20.80 -28.00
C GLY A 9 5.74 -21.47 -26.65
N GLU A 10 6.59 -22.39 -26.19
CA GLU A 10 6.29 -23.21 -25.00
C GLU A 10 6.88 -22.66 -23.69
N TYR A 11 7.87 -21.76 -23.75
CA TYR A 11 8.50 -21.19 -22.55
C TYR A 11 7.77 -19.97 -21.96
N LEU A 12 6.76 -19.42 -22.65
CA LEU A 12 6.10 -18.19 -22.24
C LEU A 12 4.74 -18.40 -21.55
N ARG A 13 4.31 -19.65 -21.32
CA ARG A 13 3.05 -19.93 -20.58
C ARG A 13 3.19 -19.88 -19.07
N ASP A 14 4.39 -19.99 -18.53
CA ASP A 14 4.65 -20.02 -17.07
C ASP A 14 5.20 -18.70 -16.50
N ALA A 15 5.50 -17.71 -17.36
CA ALA A 15 6.02 -16.41 -16.91
C ALA A 15 4.96 -15.53 -16.21
N SER A 16 3.68 -15.92 -16.25
CA SER A 16 2.59 -15.28 -15.51
C SER A 16 2.55 -15.66 -14.02
N ALA A 17 3.37 -16.62 -13.57
CA ALA A 17 3.39 -17.10 -12.18
C ALA A 17 4.30 -16.29 -11.23
N PHE A 18 5.08 -15.33 -11.75
CA PHE A 18 5.93 -14.46 -10.94
C PHE A 18 5.61 -12.99 -11.24
N VAL A 19 4.36 -12.59 -11.00
CA VAL A 19 4.09 -11.18 -10.72
C VAL A 19 4.50 -10.98 -9.26
N PRO A 20 5.68 -10.38 -8.96
CA PRO A 20 5.96 -10.01 -7.59
C PRO A 20 4.80 -9.11 -7.14
N LYS A 21 4.05 -9.55 -6.13
CA LYS A 21 3.03 -8.71 -5.50
C LYS A 21 3.77 -7.45 -5.08
N ALA A 22 3.55 -6.35 -5.79
CA ALA A 22 4.26 -5.11 -5.52
C ALA A 22 4.04 -4.79 -4.04
N SER A 23 5.14 -4.76 -3.28
CA SER A 23 5.07 -4.50 -1.84
C SER A 23 4.37 -3.16 -1.62
N LEU A 24 3.32 -3.17 -0.79
CA LEU A 24 2.49 -1.99 -0.51
C LEU A 24 3.37 -0.84 -0.02
N ASN A 25 3.43 0.27 -0.76
CA ASN A 25 4.05 1.49 -0.28
C ASN A 25 3.01 2.39 0.40
N ILE A 26 2.79 2.14 1.69
CA ILE A 26 1.74 2.79 2.47
C ILE A 26 1.78 4.33 2.47
N ILE A 27 2.95 4.93 2.23
CA ILE A 27 3.10 6.38 2.17
C ILE A 27 2.59 6.91 0.83
N GLU A 28 2.95 6.29 -0.28
CA GLU A 28 2.40 6.65 -1.61
C GLU A 28 0.89 6.46 -1.64
N GLU A 29 0.42 5.36 -1.08
CA GLU A 29 -1.00 5.08 -0.90
C GLU A 29 -1.70 6.15 -0.05
N TYR A 30 -1.06 6.61 1.03
CA TYR A 30 -1.59 7.73 1.80
C TYR A 30 -1.65 9.02 0.96
N TYR A 31 -0.66 9.30 0.09
CA TYR A 31 -0.66 10.50 -0.74
C TYR A 31 -1.80 10.53 -1.75
N ILE A 32 -2.20 9.40 -2.31
CA ILE A 32 -3.32 9.31 -3.25
C ILE A 32 -4.69 9.44 -2.55
N LEU A 33 -4.75 9.31 -1.22
CA LEU A 33 -6.01 9.52 -0.49
C LEU A 33 -6.52 10.96 -0.64
N GLY A 34 -7.84 11.06 -0.79
CA GLY A 34 -8.54 12.34 -0.75
C GLY A 34 -8.43 13.03 0.62
N PRO A 35 -8.60 14.37 0.68
CA PRO A 35 -8.41 15.15 1.92
C PRO A 35 -9.24 14.64 3.10
N ARG A 36 -10.50 14.24 2.87
CA ARG A 36 -11.38 13.72 3.94
C ARG A 36 -10.83 12.43 4.55
N HIS A 37 -10.31 11.50 3.74
CA HIS A 37 -9.75 10.25 4.23
C HIS A 37 -8.44 10.47 5.00
N LYS A 38 -7.62 11.43 4.56
CA LYS A 38 -6.43 11.88 5.31
C LYS A 38 -6.81 12.46 6.67
N SER A 39 -7.82 13.33 6.72
CA SER A 39 -8.33 13.89 7.98
C SER A 39 -8.88 12.81 8.92
N LEU A 40 -9.55 11.78 8.40
CA LEU A 40 -10.03 10.64 9.21
C LEU A 40 -8.87 9.88 9.86
N LEU A 41 -7.79 9.61 9.12
CA LEU A 41 -6.59 8.96 9.69
C LEU A 41 -5.91 9.83 10.75
N PHE A 42 -5.85 11.15 10.53
CA PHE A 42 -5.34 12.10 11.51
C PHE A 42 -6.21 12.13 12.79
N GLN A 43 -7.52 12.24 12.65
CA GLN A 43 -8.46 12.23 13.77
C GLN A 43 -8.35 10.91 14.54
N ALA A 44 -8.38 9.78 13.83
CA ALA A 44 -8.26 8.46 14.43
C ALA A 44 -6.96 8.34 15.25
N LEU A 45 -5.83 8.84 14.73
CA LEU A 45 -4.54 8.74 15.42
C LEU A 45 -4.40 9.69 16.61
N PHE A 46 -4.78 10.96 16.46
CA PHE A 46 -4.47 12.01 17.42
C PHE A 46 -5.62 12.35 18.38
N VAL A 47 -6.85 11.95 18.08
CA VAL A 47 -8.03 12.20 18.92
C VAL A 47 -8.54 10.90 19.51
N ASP A 48 -8.79 9.89 18.67
CA ASP A 48 -9.46 8.66 19.10
C ASP A 48 -8.50 7.58 19.64
N GLY A 49 -7.23 7.64 19.25
CA GLY A 49 -6.16 6.80 19.76
C GLY A 49 -5.66 5.71 18.80
N PRO A 50 -4.54 5.04 19.16
CA PRO A 50 -3.81 4.15 18.26
C PRO A 50 -4.60 2.93 17.77
N ASP A 51 -5.48 2.37 18.60
CA ASP A 51 -6.35 1.24 18.20
C ASP A 51 -7.37 1.65 17.14
N THR A 52 -7.93 2.85 17.27
CA THR A 52 -8.89 3.41 16.30
C THR A 52 -8.18 3.71 14.98
N PHE A 53 -6.95 4.23 15.04
CA PHE A 53 -6.10 4.38 13.87
C PHE A 53 -5.84 3.06 13.14
N ASP A 54 -5.47 1.99 13.85
CA ASP A 54 -5.17 0.69 13.23
C ASP A 54 -6.39 0.13 12.48
N LYS A 55 -7.56 0.18 13.11
CA LYS A 55 -8.83 -0.22 12.50
C LYS A 55 -9.15 0.63 11.27
N THR A 56 -8.99 1.95 11.38
CA THR A 56 -9.29 2.89 10.29
C THR A 56 -8.35 2.68 9.10
N ALA A 57 -7.05 2.50 9.34
CA ALA A 57 -6.08 2.22 8.30
C ALA A 57 -6.37 0.88 7.59
N ARG A 58 -6.82 -0.15 8.33
CA ARG A 58 -7.23 -1.45 7.75
C ARG A 58 -8.53 -1.38 6.93
N VAL A 59 -9.38 -0.36 7.13
CA VAL A 59 -10.53 -0.13 6.24
C VAL A 59 -10.07 0.33 4.85
N PHE A 60 -9.05 1.19 4.80
CA PHE A 60 -8.48 1.67 3.53
C PHE A 60 -7.56 0.63 2.88
N TRP A 61 -6.78 -0.08 3.69
CA TRP A 61 -5.82 -1.08 3.23
C TRP A 61 -5.99 -2.37 4.04
N PRO A 62 -6.91 -3.27 3.65
CA PRO A 62 -7.18 -4.50 4.38
C PRO A 62 -5.96 -5.41 4.52
N GLU A 63 -5.06 -5.38 3.54
CA GLU A 63 -3.84 -6.19 3.50
C GLU A 63 -2.63 -5.51 4.15
N VAL A 64 -2.82 -4.38 4.84
CA VAL A 64 -1.71 -3.64 5.47
C VAL A 64 -1.11 -4.42 6.64
N GLU A 65 0.21 -4.53 6.63
CA GLU A 65 0.96 -5.18 7.70
C GLU A 65 1.25 -4.21 8.85
N ALA A 66 1.51 -4.76 10.04
CA ALA A 66 1.83 -3.98 11.23
C ALA A 66 3.08 -3.07 11.02
N GLN A 67 4.03 -3.50 10.19
CA GLN A 67 5.20 -2.68 9.85
C GLN A 67 4.83 -1.43 9.07
N ASP A 68 3.85 -1.51 8.17
CA ASP A 68 3.42 -0.40 7.34
C ASP A 68 2.52 0.56 8.13
N LEU A 69 1.70 0.02 9.03
CA LEU A 69 0.95 0.83 10.01
C LEU A 69 1.90 1.64 10.90
N LYS A 70 3.01 1.04 11.35
CA LYS A 70 4.04 1.74 12.12
C LYS A 70 4.71 2.85 11.29
N LYS A 71 5.05 2.58 10.02
CA LYS A 71 5.61 3.60 9.10
C LYS A 71 4.64 4.76 8.92
N LEU A 72 3.36 4.47 8.63
CA LEU A 72 2.32 5.48 8.45
C LEU A 72 2.12 6.31 9.72
N LYS A 73 2.05 5.67 10.89
CA LYS A 73 1.94 6.36 12.18
C LYS A 73 3.09 7.35 12.40
N ASN A 74 4.32 6.90 12.20
CA ASN A 74 5.51 7.75 12.35
C ASN A 74 5.50 8.92 11.36
N PHE A 75 5.11 8.65 10.11
CA PHE A 75 4.97 9.68 9.09
C PHE A 75 3.94 10.76 9.50
N LEU A 76 2.75 10.36 9.97
CA LEU A 76 1.71 11.30 10.39
C LEU A 76 2.14 12.15 11.60
N ILE A 77 2.91 11.57 12.53
CA ILE A 77 3.50 12.31 13.65
C ILE A 77 4.45 13.39 13.14
N LEU A 78 5.32 13.07 12.18
CA LEU A 78 6.25 14.04 11.58
C LEU A 78 5.51 15.13 10.80
N VAL A 79 4.46 14.78 10.05
CA VAL A 79 3.64 15.75 9.33
C VAL A 79 2.99 16.72 10.31
N LYS A 80 2.42 16.22 11.42
CA LYS A 80 1.83 17.08 12.45
C LYS A 80 2.86 18.07 13.00
N GLN A 81 4.04 17.58 13.39
CA GLN A 81 5.12 18.41 13.94
C GLN A 81 5.67 19.44 12.95
N THR A 82 5.54 19.19 11.64
CA THR A 82 6.02 20.13 10.60
C THR A 82 5.00 21.25 10.33
N LEU A 83 3.72 21.02 10.66
CA LEU A 83 2.64 21.98 10.46
C LEU A 83 2.39 22.89 11.67
N GLU A 84 2.99 22.57 12.82
CA GLU A 84 2.98 23.35 14.06
C GLU A 84 4.26 24.20 14.18
#